data_AF-A0A929HQC8-F1
#
_entry.id   AF-A0A929HQC8-F1
#
_cell.length_a   1.000
_cell.length_b   1.000
_cell.length_c   1.000
_cell.angle_alpha   90.00
_cell.angle_beta   90.00
_cell.angle_gamma   90.00
#
_symmetry.space_group_name_H-M   'P 1'
#
loop_
_entity.id
_entity.type
_entity.pdbx_description
1 polymer ?
#
loop_
_entity_poly.entity_id
_entity_poly.type
_entity_poly.pdbx_seq_one_letter_code
_entity_poly.pdbx_strand_id
1 'polypeptide(L)'
;MIMRGSWPQAAVIVFLFFLGFLFGACGKKAPPKPPLQKKLPQVKDLRAVVEASGVRLTWTIGEADKDVVGFNVYRSKPRPEVSDCPGCTRDFELITSLKVKKGESRFQAVDPYIEGKGRFYYQVVPFDKRDRAGPDSNEAKVLVE
;
A
#
# COMPACT_ATOMS: atom_id res chain seq x y z
N MET A 1 -79.54 36.07 -5.96
CA MET A 1 -78.27 35.63 -6.56
C MET A 1 -77.16 36.00 -5.59
N ILE A 2 -76.67 35.05 -4.79
CA ILE A 2 -75.57 35.26 -3.83
C ILE A 2 -74.52 34.20 -4.15
N MET A 3 -73.45 34.62 -4.83
CA MET A 3 -72.28 33.78 -5.12
C MET A 3 -71.54 33.52 -3.79
N ARG A 4 -71.57 32.26 -3.32
CA ARG A 4 -70.72 31.81 -2.22
C ARG A 4 -69.28 31.70 -2.73
N GLY A 5 -68.45 32.69 -2.42
CA GLY A 5 -67.01 32.65 -2.71
C GLY A 5 -66.34 31.50 -1.96
N SER A 6 -65.83 30.51 -2.68
CA SER A 6 -65.05 29.36 -2.20
C SER A 6 -63.60 29.74 -1.78
N TRP A 7 -63.39 31.00 -1.40
CA TRP A 7 -62.08 31.60 -1.15
C TRP A 7 -61.25 30.97 0.01
N PRO A 8 -61.83 30.48 1.12
CA PRO A 8 -61.02 29.92 2.20
C PRO A 8 -60.45 28.52 1.89
N GLN A 9 -61.04 27.77 0.96
CA GLN A 9 -60.62 26.38 0.70
C GLN A 9 -59.34 26.30 -0.14
N ALA A 10 -59.18 27.19 -1.13
CA ALA A 10 -57.98 27.23 -1.95
C ALA A 10 -56.73 27.66 -1.14
N ALA A 11 -56.89 28.62 -0.22
CA ALA A 11 -55.80 29.10 0.63
C ALA A 11 -55.29 28.00 1.59
N VAL A 12 -56.20 27.19 2.15
CA VAL A 12 -55.84 26.08 3.05
C VAL A 12 -55.08 24.98 2.29
N ILE A 13 -55.48 24.66 1.06
CA ILE A 13 -54.80 23.64 0.24
C ILE A 13 -53.38 24.11 -0.13
N VAL A 14 -53.22 25.38 -0.52
CA VAL A 14 -51.91 25.96 -0.84
C VAL A 14 -51.01 25.98 0.39
N PHE A 15 -51.54 26.35 1.56
CA PHE A 15 -50.79 26.36 2.82
C PHE A 15 -50.32 24.96 3.24
N LEU A 16 -51.19 23.93 3.11
CA LEU A 16 -50.83 22.55 3.40
C LEU A 16 -49.77 21.98 2.43
N PHE A 17 -49.84 22.34 1.14
CA PHE A 17 -48.81 21.98 0.17
C PHE A 17 -47.45 22.63 0.48
N PHE A 18 -47.45 23.90 0.89
CA PHE A 18 -46.22 24.62 1.23
C PHE A 18 -45.58 24.06 2.51
N LEU A 19 -46.40 23.69 3.51
CA LEU A 19 -45.92 23.08 4.74
C LEU A 19 -45.29 21.69 4.50
N GLY A 20 -45.84 20.91 3.57
CA GLY A 20 -45.28 19.60 3.18
C GLY A 20 -43.90 19.68 2.54
N PHE A 21 -43.58 20.78 1.86
CA PHE A 21 -42.28 20.95 1.17
C PHE A 21 -41.13 21.30 2.14
N LEU A 22 -41.43 21.89 3.31
CA LEU A 22 -40.44 22.33 4.27
C LEU A 22 -39.84 21.19 5.13
N PHE A 23 -40.54 20.06 5.27
CA PHE A 23 -40.10 18.94 6.12
C PHE A 23 -39.41 17.79 5.37
N GLY A 24 -39.30 17.85 4.03
CA GLY A 24 -38.78 16.76 3.20
C GLY A 24 -37.26 16.78 2.90
N ALA A 25 -36.55 17.85 3.24
CA ALA A 25 -35.16 18.06 2.80
C ALA A 25 -34.14 17.74 3.90
N CYS A 26 -34.05 16.48 4.34
CA CYS A 26 -32.92 16.02 5.15
C CYS A 26 -31.75 15.63 4.21
N GLY A 27 -31.00 16.64 3.75
CA GLY A 27 -29.80 16.43 2.94
C GLY A 27 -28.67 15.81 3.76
N LYS A 28 -28.60 14.48 3.85
CA LYS A 28 -27.44 13.79 4.43
C LYS A 28 -26.26 13.94 3.46
N LYS A 29 -25.33 14.85 3.79
CA LYS A 29 -24.02 14.90 3.13
C LYS A 29 -23.33 13.55 3.35
N ALA A 30 -23.10 12.82 2.26
CA ALA A 30 -22.26 11.63 2.34
C ALA A 30 -20.83 12.05 2.70
N PRO A 31 -20.09 11.24 3.49
CA PRO A 31 -18.68 11.49 3.71
C PRO A 31 -17.93 11.55 2.36
N PRO A 32 -16.91 12.41 2.22
CA PRO A 32 -16.14 12.49 1.00
C PRO A 32 -15.49 11.13 0.71
N LYS A 33 -15.57 10.68 -0.56
CA LYS A 33 -14.85 9.47 -0.97
C LYS A 33 -13.35 9.72 -0.84
N PRO A 34 -12.58 8.84 -0.16
CA PRO A 34 -11.13 8.95 -0.13
C PRO A 34 -10.56 8.99 -1.55
N PRO A 35 -9.50 9.78 -1.81
CA PRO A 35 -8.85 9.78 -3.10
C PRO A 35 -8.36 8.38 -3.44
N LEU A 36 -8.66 7.91 -4.65
CA LEU A 36 -8.23 6.61 -5.13
C LEU A 36 -6.70 6.59 -5.19
N GLN A 37 -6.05 5.82 -4.30
CA GLN A 37 -4.61 5.67 -4.33
C GLN A 37 -4.25 4.51 -5.26
N LYS A 38 -3.51 4.81 -6.32
CA LYS A 38 -2.94 3.77 -7.18
C LYS A 38 -1.96 2.95 -6.35
N LYS A 39 -2.17 1.63 -6.32
CA LYS A 39 -1.29 0.69 -5.64
C LYS A 39 -0.04 0.46 -6.48
N LEU A 40 1.13 0.49 -5.84
CA LEU A 40 2.38 0.14 -6.51
C LEU A 40 2.41 -1.36 -6.88
N PRO A 41 3.06 -1.72 -8.00
CA PRO A 41 3.27 -3.12 -8.35
C PRO A 41 4.09 -3.85 -7.28
N GLN A 42 3.87 -5.14 -7.14
CA GLN A 42 4.65 -5.99 -6.25
C GLN A 42 5.97 -6.42 -6.91
N VAL A 43 7.04 -6.42 -6.13
CA VAL A 43 8.32 -7.03 -6.52
C VAL A 43 8.16 -8.55 -6.60
N LYS A 44 8.75 -9.16 -7.63
CA LYS A 44 8.68 -10.59 -7.90
C LYS A 44 10.07 -11.18 -8.05
N ASP A 45 10.12 -12.51 -7.97
CA ASP A 45 11.32 -13.31 -8.21
C ASP A 45 12.52 -12.87 -7.37
N LEU A 46 12.28 -12.37 -6.14
CA LEU A 46 13.37 -12.02 -5.25
C LEU A 46 14.16 -13.28 -4.90
N ARG A 47 15.48 -13.23 -5.14
CA ARG A 47 16.44 -14.27 -4.82
C ARG A 47 17.63 -13.67 -4.10
N ALA A 48 18.20 -14.42 -3.16
CA ALA A 48 19.39 -14.07 -2.42
C ALA A 48 20.43 -15.20 -2.61
N VAL A 49 21.68 -14.83 -2.91
CA VAL A 49 22.78 -15.77 -3.14
C VAL A 49 24.01 -15.27 -2.39
N VAL A 50 24.66 -16.15 -1.61
CA VAL A 50 25.93 -15.84 -0.94
C VAL A 50 27.05 -15.80 -1.98
N GLU A 51 27.88 -14.77 -1.92
CA GLU A 51 29.05 -14.58 -2.75
C GLU A 51 30.23 -14.05 -1.95
N ALA A 52 31.41 -13.98 -2.58
CA ALA A 52 32.62 -13.46 -1.95
C ALA A 52 32.48 -12.00 -1.43
N SER A 53 31.61 -11.19 -2.06
CA SER A 53 31.37 -9.80 -1.67
C SER A 53 30.23 -9.60 -0.67
N GLY A 54 29.57 -10.67 -0.20
CA GLY A 54 28.38 -10.61 0.67
C GLY A 54 27.20 -11.36 0.08
N VAL A 55 25.96 -10.94 0.37
CA VAL A 55 24.77 -11.55 -0.24
C VAL A 55 24.28 -10.69 -1.39
N ARG A 56 24.30 -11.27 -2.59
CA ARG A 56 23.70 -10.65 -3.77
C ARG A 56 22.22 -10.96 -3.82
N LEU A 57 21.43 -9.90 -3.89
CA LEU A 57 20.00 -9.94 -4.12
C LEU A 57 19.69 -9.57 -5.56
N THR A 58 18.76 -10.31 -6.17
CA THR A 58 18.23 -10.00 -7.51
C THR A 58 16.73 -10.13 -7.51
N TRP A 59 16.03 -9.21 -8.18
CA TRP A 59 14.57 -9.25 -8.32
C TRP A 59 14.11 -8.61 -9.61
N THR A 60 12.83 -8.80 -9.91
CA THR A 60 12.13 -8.14 -11.00
C THR A 60 10.95 -7.35 -10.46
N ILE A 61 10.49 -6.40 -11.25
CA ILE A 61 9.15 -5.82 -11.06
C ILE A 61 8.30 -6.26 -12.24
N GLY A 62 6.98 -6.36 -12.02
CA GLY A 62 6.03 -6.68 -13.08
C GLY A 62 5.97 -5.57 -14.13
N GLU A 63 4.76 -5.14 -14.49
CA GLU A 63 4.63 -3.98 -15.39
C GLU A 63 5.41 -2.79 -14.83
N ALA A 64 6.26 -2.21 -15.68
CA ALA A 64 7.08 -1.05 -15.33
C ALA A 64 6.16 0.11 -14.94
N ASP A 65 6.10 0.40 -13.65
CA ASP A 65 5.28 1.49 -13.13
C ASP A 65 6.12 2.75 -12.96
N LYS A 66 5.72 3.81 -13.66
CA LYS A 66 6.32 5.15 -13.57
C LYS A 66 6.26 5.77 -12.17
N ASP A 67 5.40 5.25 -11.31
CA ASP A 67 5.23 5.72 -9.94
C ASP A 67 6.24 5.10 -8.98
N VAL A 68 6.91 4.00 -9.35
CA VAL A 68 8.02 3.42 -8.58
C VAL A 68 9.27 4.26 -8.78
N VAL A 69 9.78 4.81 -7.68
CA VAL A 69 11.02 5.60 -7.65
C VAL A 69 12.20 4.74 -7.25
N GLY A 70 11.96 3.72 -6.43
CA GLY A 70 13.02 2.90 -5.90
C GLY A 70 12.52 1.69 -5.12
N PHE A 71 13.47 1.00 -4.50
CA PHE A 71 13.24 -0.17 -3.67
C PHE A 71 13.98 -0.04 -2.35
N ASN A 72 13.29 -0.34 -1.26
CA ASN A 72 13.88 -0.57 0.05
C ASN A 72 14.20 -2.04 0.19
N VAL A 73 15.44 -2.36 0.56
CA VAL A 73 15.92 -3.71 0.77
C VAL A 73 16.04 -3.94 2.28
N TYR A 74 15.32 -4.93 2.77
CA TYR A 74 15.27 -5.28 4.19
C TYR A 74 15.86 -6.67 4.42
N ARG A 75 16.50 -6.84 5.59
CA ARG A 75 17.02 -8.12 6.08
C ARG A 75 16.48 -8.41 7.46
N SER A 76 16.23 -9.68 7.76
CA SER A 76 15.87 -10.10 9.12
C SER A 76 17.07 -10.09 10.04
N LYS A 77 16.87 -9.79 11.33
CA LYS A 77 17.90 -10.08 12.34
C LYS A 77 18.30 -11.57 12.31
N PRO A 78 19.58 -11.90 12.60
CA PRO A 78 20.03 -13.28 12.63
C PRO A 78 19.23 -14.07 13.67
N ARG A 79 18.62 -15.17 13.23
CA ARG A 79 18.00 -16.13 14.15
C ARG A 79 18.93 -17.33 14.34
N PRO A 80 19.20 -17.75 15.59
CA PRO A 80 19.88 -19.01 15.83
C PRO A 80 19.05 -20.16 15.25
N GLU A 81 19.69 -21.20 14.72
CA GLU A 81 19.02 -22.29 13.99
C GLU A 81 17.92 -23.02 14.79
N VAL A 82 17.97 -22.92 16.11
CA VAL A 82 17.04 -23.56 17.05
C VAL A 82 15.71 -22.79 17.20
N SER A 83 15.56 -21.61 16.59
CA SER A 83 14.40 -20.72 16.80
C SER A 83 13.45 -20.57 15.61
N ASP A 84 13.33 -21.59 14.75
CA ASP A 84 12.22 -21.68 13.78
C ASP A 84 10.91 -21.97 14.53
N CYS A 85 10.41 -20.99 15.28
CA CYS A 85 9.10 -21.00 15.92
C CYS A 85 8.02 -20.64 14.88
N PRO A 86 7.04 -21.52 14.63
CA PRO A 86 5.92 -21.23 13.76
C PRO A 86 5.14 -20.00 14.25
N GLY A 87 4.90 -19.02 13.38
CA GLY A 87 4.09 -17.83 13.69
C GLY A 87 4.85 -16.64 14.32
N CYS A 88 6.16 -16.75 14.56
CA CYS A 88 6.95 -15.64 15.08
C CYS A 88 7.25 -14.59 14.01
N THR A 89 6.66 -13.39 14.15
CA THR A 89 6.95 -12.20 13.34
C THR A 89 8.46 -11.97 13.24
N ARG A 90 8.96 -11.80 12.01
CA ARG A 90 10.38 -11.51 11.77
C ARG A 90 10.62 -10.01 11.87
N ASP A 91 11.65 -9.64 12.62
CA ASP A 91 12.09 -8.25 12.68
C ASP A 91 13.01 -7.99 11.48
N PHE A 92 12.55 -7.10 10.59
CA PHE A 92 13.30 -6.67 9.42
C PHE A 92 13.93 -5.30 9.66
N GLU A 93 15.21 -5.16 9.30
CA GLU A 93 15.95 -3.91 9.28
C GLU A 93 16.19 -3.45 7.85
N LEU A 94 16.12 -2.14 7.61
CA LEU A 94 16.44 -1.55 6.32
C LEU A 94 17.95 -1.56 6.13
N ILE A 95 18.42 -2.27 5.10
CA ILE A 95 19.85 -2.28 4.75
C ILE A 95 20.17 -1.11 3.82
N THR A 96 19.38 -0.95 2.76
CA THR A 96 19.66 0.04 1.73
C THR A 96 18.41 0.39 0.93
N SER A 97 18.44 1.57 0.30
CA SER A 97 17.41 2.06 -0.61
C SER A 97 18.03 2.33 -1.97
N LEU A 98 17.54 1.64 -2.99
CA LEU A 98 17.96 1.80 -4.38
C LEU A 98 17.01 2.72 -5.12
N LYS A 99 17.53 3.76 -5.77
CA LYS A 99 16.74 4.57 -6.71
C LYS A 99 16.89 4.01 -8.12
N VAL A 100 15.76 3.87 -8.80
CA VAL A 100 15.67 3.24 -10.11
C VAL A 100 15.78 4.28 -11.23
N LYS A 101 16.50 3.94 -12.29
CA LYS A 101 16.46 4.69 -13.55
C LYS A 101 15.35 4.14 -14.43
N LYS A 102 14.68 5.01 -15.20
CA LYS A 102 13.59 4.60 -16.10
C LYS A 102 14.09 3.56 -17.10
N GLY A 103 13.27 2.53 -17.35
CA GLY A 103 13.52 1.51 -18.38
C GLY A 103 14.21 0.23 -17.89
N GLU A 104 14.57 0.15 -16.60
CA GLU A 104 15.13 -1.05 -15.99
C GLU A 104 14.02 -1.97 -15.45
N SER A 105 14.15 -3.28 -15.64
CA SER A 105 13.15 -4.29 -15.22
C SER A 105 13.72 -5.38 -14.30
N ARG A 106 15.05 -5.45 -14.21
CA ARG A 106 15.79 -6.37 -13.35
C ARG A 106 16.73 -5.55 -12.49
N PHE A 107 16.70 -5.82 -11.20
CA PHE A 107 17.43 -5.04 -10.22
C PHE A 107 18.29 -5.95 -9.37
N GLN A 108 19.37 -5.38 -8.85
CA GLN A 108 20.26 -6.08 -7.94
C GLN A 108 20.76 -5.15 -6.84
N ALA A 109 20.94 -5.73 -5.66
CA ALA A 109 21.66 -5.15 -4.54
C ALA A 109 22.70 -6.14 -4.04
N VAL A 110 23.76 -5.63 -3.44
CA VAL A 110 24.63 -6.42 -2.59
C VAL A 110 24.44 -5.92 -1.18
N ASP A 111 24.28 -6.84 -0.23
CA ASP A 111 24.44 -6.59 1.19
C ASP A 111 25.89 -6.93 1.57
N PRO A 112 26.81 -5.93 1.55
CA PRO A 112 28.21 -6.15 1.88
C PRO A 112 28.30 -6.21 3.41
N TYR A 113 28.93 -7.26 3.93
CA TYR A 113 29.13 -7.48 5.37
C TYR A 113 27.86 -7.91 6.13
N ILE A 114 27.64 -9.22 6.14
CA ILE A 114 26.73 -9.87 7.07
C ILE A 114 27.52 -10.25 8.31
N GLU A 115 27.22 -9.62 9.43
CA GLU A 115 27.78 -9.97 10.71
C GLU A 115 27.05 -11.18 11.29
N GLY A 116 27.79 -12.25 11.54
CA GLY A 116 27.28 -13.47 12.16
C GLY A 116 26.93 -14.58 11.17
N LYS A 117 26.66 -15.75 11.74
CA LYS A 117 26.29 -16.98 11.02
C LYS A 117 24.83 -17.28 11.29
N GLY A 118 24.15 -17.84 10.30
CA GLY A 118 22.78 -18.31 10.46
C GLY A 118 21.89 -18.01 9.26
N ARG A 119 20.58 -18.10 9.50
CA ARG A 119 19.56 -17.93 8.48
C ARG A 119 19.13 -16.47 8.42
N PHE A 120 19.25 -15.88 7.25
CA PHE A 120 18.78 -14.54 6.95
C PHE A 120 17.64 -14.61 5.95
N TYR A 121 16.67 -13.75 6.16
CA TYR A 121 15.52 -13.56 5.29
C TYR A 121 15.54 -12.14 4.75
N TYR A 122 15.16 -11.99 3.49
CA TYR A 122 15.15 -10.71 2.80
C TYR A 122 13.77 -10.41 2.21
N GLN A 123 13.43 -9.14 2.26
CA GLN A 123 12.26 -8.58 1.59
C GLN A 123 12.66 -7.31 0.85
N VAL A 124 12.03 -7.07 -0.29
CA VAL A 124 12.21 -5.84 -1.07
C VAL A 124 10.86 -5.18 -1.27
N VAL A 125 10.78 -3.89 -0.96
CA VAL A 125 9.54 -3.12 -1.00
C VAL A 125 9.73 -1.92 -1.93
N PRO A 126 8.90 -1.76 -2.98
CA PRO A 126 8.97 -0.58 -3.84
C PRO A 126 8.44 0.65 -3.11
N PHE A 127 8.98 1.83 -3.43
CA PHE A 127 8.47 3.10 -2.91
C PHE A 127 8.25 4.14 -4.02
N ASP A 128 7.32 5.06 -3.78
CA ASP A 128 6.97 6.14 -4.71
C ASP A 128 7.65 7.48 -4.37
N LYS A 129 7.32 8.54 -5.12
CA LYS A 129 7.85 9.89 -4.93
C LYS A 129 7.50 10.54 -3.58
N ARG A 130 6.56 9.96 -2.84
CA ARG A 130 6.12 10.43 -1.52
C ARG A 130 6.63 9.48 -0.42
N ASP A 131 7.62 8.64 -0.73
CA ASP A 131 8.19 7.62 0.14
C ASP A 131 7.15 6.62 0.67
N ARG A 132 6.03 6.45 -0.05
CA ARG A 132 5.02 5.46 0.33
C ARG A 132 5.46 4.08 -0.10
N ALA A 133 5.48 3.16 0.86
CA ALA A 133 5.76 1.76 0.63
C ALA A 133 4.64 1.08 -0.16
N GLY A 134 5.03 0.28 -1.14
CA GLY A 134 4.18 -0.67 -1.83
C GLY A 134 4.03 -1.98 -1.04
N PRO A 135 3.50 -3.03 -1.70
CA PRO A 135 3.42 -4.36 -1.07
C PRO A 135 4.80 -5.04 -0.99
N ASP A 136 4.95 -5.90 0.02
CA ASP A 136 6.15 -6.72 0.21
C ASP A 136 6.39 -7.70 -0.96
N SER A 137 7.65 -7.97 -1.26
CA SER A 137 8.03 -9.07 -2.17
C SER A 137 7.75 -10.46 -1.58
N ASN A 138 7.99 -11.50 -2.38
CA ASN A 138 8.27 -12.82 -1.81
C ASN A 138 9.49 -12.75 -0.87
N GLU A 139 9.52 -13.61 0.13
CA GLU A 139 10.67 -13.71 1.04
C GLU A 139 11.77 -14.54 0.37
N ALA A 140 13.01 -14.06 0.42
CA ALA A 140 14.20 -14.81 0.01
C ALA A 140 15.01 -15.23 1.22
N LYS A 141 15.35 -16.52 1.31
CA LYS A 141 16.13 -17.10 2.41
C LYS A 141 17.56 -17.39 1.96
N VAL A 142 18.53 -17.14 2.84
CA VAL A 142 19.91 -17.55 2.66
C VAL A 142 20.49 -18.06 3.98
N LEU A 143 21.43 -19.01 3.91
CA LEU A 143 22.22 -19.48 5.04
C LEU A 143 23.64 -18.91 4.88
N VAL A 144 24.13 -18.21 5.90
CA VAL A 144 25.50 -17.72 5.95
C VAL A 144 26.26 -18.54 6.98
N GLU A 145 27.32 -19.22 6.53
CA GLU A 145 28.12 -20.16 7.32
C GLU A 145 29.41 -19.55 7.88
#